data_AF-A0AAU7QEH0-F1
#
_entry.id   AF-A0AAU7QEH0-F1
#
_cell.length_a   1.000
_cell.length_b   1.000
_cell.length_c   1.000
_cell.angle_alpha   90.00
_cell.angle_beta   90.00
_cell.angle_gamma   90.00
#
_symmetry.space_group_name_H-M   'P 1'
#
loop_
_entity.id
_entity.type
_entity.pdbx_description
1 polymer ?
#
loop_
_entity_poly.entity_id
_entity_poly.type
_entity_poly.pdbx_seq_one_letter_code
_entity_poly.pdbx_strand_id
1 'polypeptide(L)'
;MFKITLPIMLAGAALLFSGCAYFNFTPGDKPSSTAPKLVSPPGQKQFWDNAKLFGPVPKEYQDEGNQECARQHNGKAIGYHPDPKDYYGHPFGKRGYLCALI
;
A
#
# COMPACT_ATOMS: atom_id res chain seq x y z
N MET A 1 -59.38 -21.41 22.19
CA MET A 1 -58.93 -20.01 22.03
C MET A 1 -57.50 -20.04 21.53
N PHE A 2 -57.21 -19.54 20.33
CA PHE A 2 -55.96 -18.86 19.95
C PHE A 2 -56.17 -18.31 18.53
N LYS A 3 -56.32 -16.99 18.43
CA LYS A 3 -56.50 -16.27 17.16
C LYS A 3 -55.13 -16.04 16.56
N ILE A 4 -54.97 -16.44 15.30
CA ILE A 4 -53.81 -16.10 14.46
C ILE A 4 -54.00 -14.63 14.03
N THR A 5 -53.04 -13.77 14.36
CA THR A 5 -52.96 -12.42 13.77
C THR A 5 -51.52 -12.14 13.37
N LEU A 6 -51.31 -12.11 12.06
CA LEU A 6 -50.15 -11.50 11.40
C LEU A 6 -50.45 -10.00 11.20
N PRO A 7 -49.48 -9.12 11.47
CA PRO A 7 -48.99 -8.26 10.37
C PRO A 7 -47.44 -8.21 10.40
N ILE A 8 -46.77 -8.46 9.28
CA ILE A 8 -46.38 -7.47 8.25
C ILE A 8 -45.42 -6.39 8.79
N MET A 9 -44.19 -6.46 8.25
CA MET A 9 -43.14 -5.44 8.14
C MET A 9 -42.40 -4.98 9.40
N LEU A 10 -41.09 -5.27 9.43
CA LEU A 10 -39.99 -4.30 9.26
C LEU A 10 -38.69 -5.14 9.39
N ALA A 11 -38.13 -5.68 8.31
CA ALA A 11 -37.14 -4.99 7.47
C ALA A 11 -36.19 -4.10 8.30
N GLY A 12 -34.97 -4.58 8.52
CA GLY A 12 -33.94 -3.79 9.22
C GLY A 12 -32.72 -4.61 9.59
N ALA A 13 -32.10 -5.25 8.59
CA ALA A 13 -30.79 -5.86 8.72
C ALA A 13 -29.81 -4.83 9.32
N ALA A 14 -29.30 -5.09 10.53
CA ALA A 14 -28.24 -4.31 11.11
C ALA A 14 -27.00 -4.49 10.23
N LEU A 15 -26.75 -3.48 9.40
CA LEU A 15 -25.63 -3.36 8.48
C LEU A 15 -24.33 -3.52 9.26
N LEU A 16 -23.67 -4.65 9.03
CA LEU A 16 -22.24 -4.81 9.23
C LEU A 16 -21.55 -3.76 8.35
N PHE A 17 -21.25 -2.59 8.90
CA PHE A 17 -20.27 -1.69 8.30
C PHE A 17 -18.90 -2.37 8.44
N SER A 18 -18.64 -3.30 7.52
CA SER A 18 -17.30 -3.66 7.10
C SER A 18 -16.66 -2.38 6.58
N GLY A 19 -15.96 -1.67 7.46
CA GLY A 19 -15.12 -0.56 7.05
C GLY A 19 -14.13 -1.12 6.04
N CYS A 20 -14.21 -0.65 4.80
CA CYS A 20 -13.14 -0.83 3.84
C CYS A 20 -11.87 -0.28 4.49
N ALA A 21 -11.02 -1.15 5.02
CA ALA A 21 -9.64 -0.81 5.28
C ALA A 21 -9.04 -0.53 3.89
N TYR A 22 -9.13 0.73 3.46
CA TYR A 22 -8.36 1.24 2.34
C TYR A 22 -6.91 1.04 2.77
N PHE A 23 -6.30 -0.05 2.31
CA PHE A 23 -4.87 -0.20 2.31
C PHE A 23 -4.34 0.99 1.51
N ASN A 24 -3.94 2.04 2.23
CA ASN A 24 -3.51 3.31 1.65
C ASN A 24 -2.12 3.10 1.04
N PHE A 25 -2.07 2.47 -0.14
CA PHE A 25 -0.87 2.27 -0.96
C PHE A 25 -0.40 3.55 -1.66
N THR A 26 -1.03 4.69 -1.37
CA THR A 26 -0.62 5.99 -1.92
C THR A 26 0.55 6.55 -1.11
N PRO A 27 1.60 7.07 -1.75
CA PRO A 27 2.68 7.77 -1.04
C PRO A 27 2.15 8.97 -0.23
N GLY A 28 3.01 9.51 0.63
CA GLY A 28 2.83 10.84 1.21
C GLY A 28 3.25 11.94 0.23
N ASP A 29 3.21 13.18 0.69
CA ASP A 29 3.49 14.36 -0.14
C ASP A 29 4.98 14.57 -0.42
N LYS A 30 5.86 13.98 0.40
CA LYS A 30 7.32 14.02 0.27
C LYS A 30 7.97 12.83 0.98
N PRO A 31 9.19 12.43 0.60
CA PRO A 31 9.92 11.43 1.37
C PRO A 31 10.07 11.86 2.84
N SER A 32 9.77 10.95 3.74
CA SER A 32 9.90 11.18 5.18
C SER A 32 11.37 11.23 5.60
N SER A 33 11.67 11.83 6.76
CA SER A 33 12.97 11.64 7.42
C SER A 33 13.11 10.24 8.02
N THR A 34 12.00 9.55 8.24
CA THR A 34 11.97 8.16 8.66
C THR A 34 12.01 7.26 7.42
N ALA A 35 13.09 6.49 7.30
CA ALA A 35 13.28 5.58 6.18
C ALA A 35 12.26 4.41 6.19
N PRO A 36 11.57 4.13 5.07
CA PRO A 36 10.78 2.92 4.93
C PRO A 36 11.68 1.69 4.90
N LYS A 37 11.15 0.56 5.36
CA LYS A 37 11.87 -0.70 5.49
C LYS A 37 11.20 -1.79 4.67
N LEU A 38 11.99 -2.63 4.00
CA LEU A 38 11.48 -3.86 3.43
C LEU A 38 10.96 -4.80 4.54
N VAL A 39 9.75 -5.33 4.35
CA VAL A 39 9.17 -6.37 5.22
C VAL A 39 9.21 -7.75 4.58
N SER A 40 9.54 -7.80 3.29
CA SER A 40 9.75 -9.01 2.52
C SER A 40 11.21 -9.48 2.60
N PRO A 41 11.47 -10.78 2.81
CA PRO A 41 12.83 -11.34 2.78
C PRO A 41 13.52 -11.15 1.42
N PRO A 42 14.87 -11.19 1.38
CA PRO A 42 15.62 -11.17 0.14
C PRO A 42 15.18 -12.26 -0.85
N GLY A 43 15.13 -11.94 -2.13
CA GLY A 43 14.71 -12.86 -3.20
C GLY A 43 13.19 -12.95 -3.41
N GLN A 44 12.39 -12.25 -2.59
CA GLN A 44 10.94 -12.16 -2.78
C GLN A 44 10.52 -10.81 -3.38
N LYS A 45 9.24 -10.70 -3.77
CA LYS A 45 8.63 -9.43 -4.13
C LYS A 45 8.81 -8.44 -2.99
N GLN A 46 9.22 -7.21 -3.31
CA GLN A 46 9.46 -6.18 -2.31
C GLN A 46 8.14 -5.64 -1.78
N PHE A 47 8.00 -5.66 -0.47
CA PHE A 47 6.93 -4.97 0.25
C PHE A 47 7.55 -4.03 1.27
N TRP A 48 6.99 -2.83 1.34
CA TRP A 48 7.40 -1.80 2.28
C TRP A 48 6.50 -1.81 3.50
N ASP A 49 7.06 -1.51 4.66
CA ASP A 49 6.34 -1.39 5.93
C ASP A 49 5.28 -0.28 5.92
N ASN A 50 5.58 0.86 5.28
CA ASN A 50 4.69 2.01 5.28
C ASN A 50 4.81 2.85 3.99
N ALA A 51 3.76 2.81 3.16
CA ALA A 51 3.67 3.60 1.92
C ALA A 51 3.76 5.11 2.16
N LYS A 52 3.28 5.63 3.30
CA LYS A 52 3.27 7.09 3.60
C LYS A 52 4.64 7.68 3.90
N LEU A 53 5.67 6.83 4.09
CA LEU A 53 7.04 7.30 4.22
C LEU A 53 7.64 7.70 2.88
N PHE A 54 7.07 7.23 1.77
CA PHE A 54 7.46 7.63 0.42
C PHE A 54 6.85 9.01 0.06
N GLY A 55 7.53 9.73 -0.83
CA GLY A 55 6.97 10.88 -1.53
C GLY A 55 6.61 10.55 -2.98
N PRO A 56 6.14 11.54 -3.77
CA PRO A 56 5.99 11.37 -5.21
C PRO A 56 7.34 11.10 -5.87
N VAL A 57 7.31 10.38 -7.00
CA VAL A 57 8.52 10.07 -7.77
C VAL A 57 8.99 11.32 -8.53
N PRO A 58 10.23 11.80 -8.31
CA PRO A 58 10.80 12.87 -9.12
C PRO A 58 10.89 12.46 -10.60
N LYS A 59 10.70 13.41 -11.52
CA LYS A 59 10.60 13.14 -12.96
C LYS A 59 11.84 12.42 -13.51
N GLU A 60 13.01 12.80 -13.02
CA GLU A 60 14.31 12.23 -13.36
C GLU A 60 14.48 10.77 -12.92
N TYR A 61 13.71 10.30 -11.94
CA TYR A 61 13.78 8.94 -11.41
C TYR A 61 12.59 8.06 -11.83
N GLN A 62 11.64 8.61 -12.60
CA GLN A 62 10.43 7.88 -12.98
C GLN A 62 10.74 6.65 -13.85
N ASP A 63 11.68 6.78 -14.79
CA ASP A 63 12.06 5.67 -15.68
C ASP A 63 12.78 4.55 -14.92
N GLU A 64 13.73 4.92 -14.05
CA GLU A 64 14.40 3.97 -13.14
C GLU A 64 13.40 3.25 -12.24
N GLY A 65 12.49 4.01 -11.61
CA GLY A 65 11.46 3.45 -10.74
C GLY A 65 10.50 2.51 -11.48
N ASN A 66 10.08 2.89 -12.69
CA ASN A 66 9.23 2.04 -13.52
C ASN A 66 9.94 0.74 -13.91
N GLN A 67 11.24 0.77 -14.20
CA GLN A 67 12.02 -0.43 -14.47
C GLN A 67 12.11 -1.36 -13.25
N GLU A 68 12.36 -0.82 -12.05
CA GLU A 68 12.35 -1.61 -10.81
C GLU A 68 10.97 -2.25 -10.58
N CYS A 69 9.89 -1.48 -10.73
CA CYS A 69 8.52 -1.98 -10.53
C CYS A 69 8.07 -2.98 -11.60
N ALA A 70 8.55 -2.85 -12.84
CA ALA A 70 8.28 -3.81 -13.91
C ALA A 70 8.87 -5.18 -13.59
N ARG A 71 10.08 -5.24 -13.01
CA ARG A 71 10.70 -6.50 -12.55
C ARG A 71 9.90 -7.19 -11.43
N GLN A 72 9.02 -6.46 -10.76
CA GLN A 72 8.18 -6.92 -9.66
C GLN A 72 6.71 -7.12 -10.04
N HIS A 73 6.45 -7.59 -11.27
CA HIS A 73 5.12 -7.85 -11.85
C HIS A 73 4.45 -6.67 -12.58
N ASN A 74 5.17 -6.03 -13.52
CA ASN A 74 4.60 -5.02 -14.44
C ASN A 74 3.98 -3.77 -13.77
N GLY A 75 4.50 -3.35 -12.61
CA GLY A 75 4.01 -2.15 -11.94
C GLY A 75 4.64 -0.85 -12.43
N LYS A 76 4.03 0.28 -12.05
CA LYS A 76 4.65 1.62 -12.12
C LYS A 76 5.13 2.09 -10.75
N ALA A 77 6.20 2.87 -10.74
CA ALA A 77 6.60 3.56 -9.52
C ALA A 77 5.64 4.72 -9.27
N ILE A 78 4.95 4.67 -8.14
CA ILE A 78 4.04 5.72 -7.68
C ILE A 78 4.62 6.50 -6.51
N GLY A 79 5.64 5.97 -5.82
CA GLY A 79 6.33 6.66 -4.75
C GLY A 79 7.84 6.42 -4.73
N TYR A 80 8.55 7.32 -4.06
CA TYR A 80 10.01 7.39 -4.03
C TYR A 80 10.53 7.68 -2.61
N HIS A 81 11.64 7.06 -2.26
CA HIS A 81 12.42 7.41 -1.07
C HIS A 81 13.93 7.32 -1.38
N PRO A 82 14.76 8.32 -1.01
CA PRO A 82 16.18 8.31 -1.32
C PRO A 82 16.93 7.20 -0.56
N ASP A 83 16.64 7.05 0.74
CA ASP A 83 17.43 6.23 1.66
C ASP A 83 16.58 5.20 2.42
N PRO A 84 15.97 4.21 1.73
CA PRO A 84 15.21 3.16 2.40
C PRO A 84 16.14 2.17 3.13
N LYS A 85 15.53 1.29 3.92
CA LYS A 85 16.20 0.19 4.62
C LYS A 85 15.86 -1.17 4.01
N ASP A 86 16.83 -2.07 4.06
CA ASP A 86 16.64 -3.47 3.69
C ASP A 86 15.79 -4.24 4.72
N TYR A 87 15.58 -5.53 4.48
CA TYR A 87 14.82 -6.41 5.37
C TYR A 87 15.41 -6.53 6.79
N TYR A 88 16.74 -6.38 6.91
CA TYR A 88 17.45 -6.46 8.19
C TYR A 88 17.46 -5.10 8.93
N GLY A 89 17.10 -4.01 8.25
CA GLY A 89 17.09 -2.66 8.79
C GLY A 89 18.35 -1.85 8.49
N HIS A 90 19.27 -2.38 7.68
CA HIS A 90 20.46 -1.67 7.21
C HIS A 90 20.10 -0.75 6.04
N PRO A 91 20.97 0.24 5.69
CA PRO A 91 20.80 1.01 4.47
C PRO A 91 20.67 0.08 3.26
N PHE A 92 19.65 0.31 2.43
CA PHE A 92 19.40 -0.54 1.26
C PHE A 92 20.45 -0.39 0.16
N GLY A 93 21.23 0.70 0.19
CA GLY A 93 22.29 0.99 -0.79
C GLY A 93 21.77 1.49 -2.16
N LYS A 94 20.45 1.61 -2.32
CA LYS A 94 19.80 2.21 -3.48
C LYS A 94 18.50 2.91 -3.07
N ARG A 95 17.97 3.72 -4.00
CA ARG A 95 16.65 4.35 -3.87
C ARG A 95 15.55 3.30 -3.71
N GLY A 96 14.50 3.68 -2.98
CA GLY A 96 13.30 2.87 -2.81
C GLY A 96 12.18 3.38 -3.70
N TYR A 97 11.47 2.44 -4.34
CA TYR A 97 10.28 2.75 -5.12
C TYR A 97 9.06 2.01 -4.58
N LEU A 98 7.98 2.74 -4.38
CA LEU A 98 6.67 2.18 -4.06
C LEU A 98 5.96 1.85 -5.38
N CYS A 99 5.68 0.57 -5.59
CA CYS A 99 5.11 0.07 -6.84
C CYS A 99 3.60 -0.13 -6.73
N ALA A 100 2.87 0.29 -7.76
CA ALA A 100 1.46 -0.05 -7.96
C ALA A 100 1.28 -0.88 -9.22
N LEU A 101 0.39 -1.87 -9.15
CA LEU A 101 -0.11 -2.54 -10.34
C LEU A 101 -0.94 -1.55 -11.16
N ILE A 102 -0.72 -1.57 -12.47
CA ILE A 102 -1.40 -0.75 -13.47
C ILE A 102 -1.85 -1.63 -14.63
#